data_AF-A0A373Q0H1-F1
#
_entry.id   AF-A0A373Q0H1-F1
#
_cell.length_a   1.000
_cell.length_b   1.000
_cell.length_c   1.000
_cell.angle_alpha   90.00
_cell.angle_beta   90.00
_cell.angle_gamma   90.00
#
_symmetry.space_group_name_H-M   'P 1'
#
loop_
_entity.id
_entity.type
_entity.pdbx_description
1 polymer ?
#
loop_
_entity_poly.entity_id
_entity_poly.type
_entity_poly.pdbx_seq_one_letter_code
_entity_poly.pdbx_strand_id
1 'polypeptide(L)'
;MQSDLSTFARRMEIRSLIIKEQNISQLELSRHFSVSEKTINRDIIALSDYVPFSCDTGRHGGFTLVDNYRPDKVYLSHEEEAVII
;
A
#
# COMPACT_ATOMS: atom_id res chain seq x y z
N MET A 1 7.43 -21.44 -8.22
CA MET A 1 5.96 -21.50 -8.11
C MET A 1 5.58 -20.47 -7.07
N GLN A 2 5.20 -19.25 -7.50
CA GLN A 2 4.72 -18.23 -6.55
C GLN A 2 3.45 -18.79 -5.91
N SER A 3 3.51 -18.99 -4.60
CA SER A 3 2.36 -19.38 -3.79
C SER A 3 1.24 -18.38 -4.02
N ASP A 4 -0.01 -18.85 -4.12
CA ASP A 4 -1.20 -17.99 -4.09
C ASP A 4 -1.13 -17.13 -2.82
N LEU A 5 -0.62 -15.90 -2.95
CA LEU A 5 -0.62 -14.95 -1.84
C LEU A 5 -2.08 -14.69 -1.49
N SER A 6 -2.41 -14.88 -0.21
CA SER A 6 -3.71 -14.49 0.29
C SER A 6 -3.96 -13.01 0.00
N THR A 7 -5.23 -12.62 -0.13
CA THR A 7 -5.60 -11.22 -0.34
C THR A 7 -4.99 -10.30 0.72
N PHE A 8 -4.91 -10.75 1.98
CA PHE A 8 -4.27 -10.01 3.05
C PHE A 8 -2.76 -9.84 2.82
N ALA A 9 -2.05 -10.93 2.54
CA ALA A 9 -0.61 -10.89 2.34
C ALA A 9 -0.23 -10.00 1.15
N ARG A 10 -0.98 -10.11 0.03
CA ARG A 10 -0.81 -9.24 -1.14
C ARG A 10 -1.00 -7.76 -0.78
N ARG A 11 -2.03 -7.41 -0.01
CA ARG A 11 -2.28 -6.03 0.43
C ARG A 11 -1.15 -5.48 1.32
N MET A 12 -0.66 -6.28 2.26
CA MET A 12 0.46 -5.88 3.12
C MET A 12 1.73 -5.62 2.29
N GLU A 13 1.98 -6.46 1.28
CA GLU A 13 3.11 -6.30 0.39
C GLU A 13 2.98 -5.10 -0.54
N ILE A 14 1.79 -4.86 -1.13
CA ILE A 14 1.48 -3.64 -1.90
C ILE A 14 1.80 -2.39 -1.06
N ARG A 15 1.34 -2.34 0.20
CA ARG A 15 1.63 -1.22 1.11
C ARG A 15 3.14 -1.03 1.29
N SER A 16 3.88 -2.11 1.53
CA SER A 16 5.34 -2.05 1.71
C SER A 16 6.07 -1.55 0.47
N LEU A 17 5.64 -1.97 -0.72
CA LEU A 17 6.22 -1.53 -1.99
C LEU A 17 6.01 -0.04 -2.23
N ILE A 18 4.79 0.47 -2.00
CA ILE A 18 4.48 1.90 -2.17
C ILE A 18 5.30 2.77 -1.20
N ILE A 19 5.47 2.32 0.05
CA ILE A 19 6.32 3.01 1.04
C ILE A 19 7.78 3.08 0.57
N LYS A 20 8.29 2.02 -0.06
CA LYS A 20 9.70 1.92 -0.47
C LYS A 20 10.01 2.63 -1.79
N GLU A 21 9.22 2.38 -2.83
CA GLU A 21 9.49 2.84 -4.20
C GLU A 21 8.98 4.26 -4.47
N GLN A 22 8.20 4.85 -3.55
CA GLN A 22 7.56 6.17 -3.60
C GLN A 22 6.51 6.36 -4.70
N ASN A 23 6.67 5.71 -5.85
CA ASN A 23 5.68 5.65 -6.94
C ASN A 23 5.78 4.29 -7.64
N ILE A 24 4.65 3.60 -7.77
CA ILE A 24 4.56 2.34 -8.52
C ILE A 24 3.27 2.29 -9.34
N SER A 25 3.36 1.88 -10.60
CA SER A 25 2.20 1.82 -11.48
C SER A 25 1.32 0.59 -11.20
N GLN A 26 0.05 0.71 -11.59
CA GLN A 26 -0.90 -0.39 -11.52
C GLN A 26 -0.50 -1.60 -12.37
N LEU A 27 0.14 -1.34 -13.52
CA LEU A 27 0.65 -2.38 -14.40
C LEU A 27 1.83 -3.15 -13.78
N GLU A 28 2.72 -2.46 -13.06
CA GLU A 28 3.84 -3.09 -12.36
C GLU A 28 3.35 -3.99 -11.23
N LEU A 29 2.43 -3.51 -10.40
CA LEU A 29 1.82 -4.33 -9.34
C LEU A 29 1.06 -5.54 -9.92
N SER A 30 0.29 -5.32 -10.99
CA SER A 30 -0.45 -6.37 -11.70
C SER A 30 0.48 -7.50 -12.17
N ARG A 31 1.60 -7.14 -12.81
CA ARG A 31 2.63 -8.10 -13.25
C ARG A 31 3.35 -8.76 -12.08
N HIS A 32 3.68 -8.02 -11.04
CA HIS A 32 4.39 -8.53 -9.87
C HIS A 32 3.59 -9.61 -9.13
N PHE A 33 2.29 -9.38 -8.93
CA PHE A 33 1.40 -10.30 -8.25
C PHE A 33 0.66 -11.27 -9.17
N SER A 34 0.86 -11.18 -10.49
CA SER A 34 0.16 -11.98 -11.51
C SER A 34 -1.37 -11.92 -11.38
N VAL A 35 -1.91 -10.74 -11.07
CA VAL A 35 -3.35 -10.49 -10.95
C VAL A 35 -3.80 -9.40 -11.92
N SER A 36 -5.09 -9.32 -12.20
CA SER A 36 -5.61 -8.24 -13.03
C SER A 36 -5.38 -6.86 -12.39
N GLU A 37 -5.22 -5.83 -13.21
CA GLU A 37 -5.19 -4.43 -12.75
C GLU A 37 -6.43 -4.08 -11.90
N LYS A 38 -7.61 -4.64 -12.23
CA LYS A 38 -8.83 -4.48 -11.41
C LYS A 38 -8.68 -5.05 -9.99
N THR A 39 -7.92 -6.13 -9.82
CA THR A 39 -7.61 -6.71 -8.50
C THR A 39 -6.73 -5.77 -7.70
N ILE A 40 -5.67 -5.23 -8.31
CA ILE A 40 -4.81 -4.22 -7.67
C ILE A 40 -5.63 -3.00 -7.23
N ASN A 41 -6.52 -2.50 -8.09
CA ASN A 41 -7.35 -1.35 -7.75
C ASN A 41 -8.25 -1.62 -6.53
N ARG A 42 -8.90 -2.80 -6.47
CA ARG A 42 -9.68 -3.20 -5.29
C ARG A 42 -8.83 -3.35 -4.02
N ASP A 43 -7.60 -3.83 -4.15
CA ASP A 43 -6.68 -3.95 -3.02
C ASP A 43 -6.21 -2.58 -2.53
N ILE A 44 -5.95 -1.63 -3.44
CA ILE A 44 -5.63 -0.25 -3.09
C ILE A 44 -6.82 0.44 -2.42
N ILE A 45 -8.04 0.27 -2.94
CA ILE A 45 -9.25 0.81 -2.30
C ILE A 45 -9.39 0.27 -0.88
N ALA A 46 -9.23 -1.04 -0.68
CA ALA A 46 -9.30 -1.64 0.65
C ALA A 46 -8.16 -1.20 1.59
N LEU A 47 -6.98 -0.88 1.04
CA LEU A 47 -5.87 -0.32 1.82
C LEU A 47 -6.09 1.16 2.16
N SER A 48 -6.85 1.90 1.33
CA SER A 48 -7.08 3.34 1.50
C SER A 48 -7.85 3.68 2.78
N ASP A 49 -8.57 2.72 3.36
CA ASP A 49 -9.22 2.84 4.66
C ASP A 49 -8.21 2.96 5.82
N TYR A 50 -6.97 2.50 5.62
CA TYR A 50 -5.93 2.44 6.66
C TYR A 50 -4.74 3.36 6.41
N VAL A 51 -4.49 3.72 5.14
CA VAL A 51 -3.32 4.46 4.71
C VAL A 51 -3.73 5.45 3.61
N PRO A 52 -3.37 6.75 3.70
CA PRO A 52 -3.71 7.72 2.68
C PRO A 52 -2.81 7.54 1.45
N PHE A 53 -3.37 6.93 0.40
CA PHE A 53 -2.73 6.82 -0.91
C PHE A 53 -3.21 7.92 -1.85
N SER A 54 -2.31 8.40 -2.71
CA SER A 54 -2.65 9.17 -3.90
C SER A 54 -2.55 8.27 -5.13
N CYS A 55 -3.46 8.48 -6.08
CA CYS A 55 -3.54 7.73 -7.33
C CYS A 55 -3.51 8.72 -8.50
N ASP A 56 -2.38 8.81 -9.17
CA ASP A 56 -2.25 9.64 -10.36
C ASP A 56 -2.54 8.82 -11.62
N THR A 57 -3.28 9.40 -12.56
CA THR A 57 -3.58 8.77 -13.85
C THR A 57 -2.68 9.33 -14.96
N GLY A 58 -2.45 8.55 -16.02
CA GLY A 58 -1.64 8.97 -17.17
C GLY A 58 -0.28 8.26 -17.27
N ARG A 59 0.58 8.73 -18.17
CA ARG A 59 1.85 8.06 -18.56
C ARG A 59 2.87 7.94 -17.42
N HIS A 60 2.80 8.82 -16.44
CA HIS A 60 3.62 8.82 -15.22
C HIS A 60 2.76 8.68 -13.96
N GLY A 61 1.55 8.14 -14.13
CA GLY A 61 0.66 7.85 -13.03
C GLY A 61 1.15 6.67 -12.19
N GLY A 62 0.52 6.47 -11.04
CA GLY A 62 0.88 5.41 -10.11
C GLY A 62 0.29 5.64 -8.74
N PHE A 63 0.61 4.72 -7.84
CA PHE A 63 0.26 4.79 -6.43
C PHE A 63 1.42 5.40 -5.66
N THR A 64 1.12 6.47 -4.92
CA THR A 64 2.05 7.15 -4.03
C THR A 64 1.41 7.31 -2.65
N LEU A 65 2.20 7.59 -1.62
CA LEU A 65 1.66 8.07 -0.35
C LEU A 65 1.33 9.55 -0.47
N VAL A 66 0.26 9.99 0.18
CA VAL A 66 -0.04 11.43 0.29
C VAL A 66 1.10 12.13 1.03
N ASP A 67 1.52 13.29 0.51
CA ASP A 67 2.57 14.11 1.10
C ASP A 67 2.35 14.33 2.60
N ASN A 68 3.43 14.19 3.38
CA ASN A 68 3.49 14.25 4.84
C ASN A 68 2.96 13.03 5.62
N TYR A 69 2.44 12.00 4.97
CA TYR A 69 2.16 10.74 5.67
C TYR A 69 3.47 10.02 6.03
N ARG A 70 3.76 9.96 7.34
CA ARG A 70 4.92 9.29 7.93
C ARG A 70 4.46 7.97 8.57
N PRO A 71 4.55 6.82 7.86
CA PRO A 71 4.09 5.53 8.41
C PRO A 71 4.89 5.08 9.63
N ASP A 72 6.05 5.67 9.86
CA ASP A 72 7.03 5.43 10.93
C ASP A 72 6.86 6.33 12.15
N LYS A 73 6.05 7.40 12.08
CA LYS A 73 5.76 8.23 13.24
C LYS A 73 4.66 7.60 14.09
N VAL A 74 5.08 6.91 15.14
CA VAL A 74 4.22 6.63 16.29
C VAL A 74 4.00 7.96 17.01
N TYR A 75 2.78 8.49 16.92
CA TYR A 75 2.40 9.72 17.63
C TYR A 75 2.14 9.49 19.12
N LEU A 76 2.05 8.23 19.53
CA LEU A 76 1.87 7.84 20.93
C LEU A 76 3.21 7.99 21.66
N SER A 77 3.15 8.60 22.83
CA SER A 77 4.22 8.50 23.82
C SER A 77 4.33 7.06 24.35
N HIS A 78 5.49 6.71 24.93
CA HIS A 78 5.67 5.41 25.59
C HIS A 78 4.60 5.15 26.67
N GLU A 79 4.11 6.21 27.31
CA GLU A 79 3.07 6.11 28.35
C GLU A 79 1.70 5.77 27.75
N GLU A 80 1.36 6.32 26.58
CA GLU A 80 0.09 6.03 25.89
C GLU A 80 0.09 4.65 25.21
N GLU A 81 1.26 4.21 24.71
CA GLU A 81 1.42 2.87 24.13
C GLU A 81 1.21 1.76 25.18
N ALA A 82 1.69 1.98 26.42
CA ALA A 82 1.54 1.04 27.52
C ALA A 82 0.08 0.80 27.96
N VAL A 83 -0.87 1.64 27.53
CA VAL A 83 -2.31 1.50 27.85
C VAL A 83 -3.04 0.64 26.80
N ILE A 84 -2.44 0.40 25.64
CA ILE A 84 -3.06 -0.32 24.51
C ILE A 84 -2.62 -1.81 24.46
N ILE A 85 -1.57 -2.17 25.20
CA ILE A 85 -1.02 -3.54 25.30
C ILE A 85 -1.52 -4.22 26.58
#